data_AF-A0A382CJ50-F1
#
_entry.id   AF-A0A382CJ50-F1
#
_cell.length_a   1.000
_cell.length_b   1.000
_cell.length_c   1.000
_cell.angle_alpha   90.00
_cell.angle_beta   90.00
_cell.angle_gamma   90.00
#
_symmetry.space_group_name_H-M   'P 1'
#
loop_
_entity.id
_entity.type
_entity.pdbx_description
1 polymer ?
#
loop_
_entity_poly.entity_id
_entity_poly.type
_entity_poly.pdbx_seq_one_letter_code
_entity_poly.pdbx_strand_id
1 'polypeptide(L)'
;MTTDDRRQFDEDQRRYASAVGADSELQADALSVLERSDRHGWSYTWSWLGLPVIQVPEDIVTMQQIVWETRPEVVIETGVARGGSLLLYASILDMVGEGKVIGIDIDIRAHNRDSVERHPLAHRVSLIEGSSIDPNVVAQVREELAGCKRVMV
;
A
#
# COMPACT_ATOMS: atom_id res chain seq x y z
N MET A 1 -25.49 -12.83 -28.67
CA MET A 1 -24.27 -12.06 -28.35
C MET A 1 -24.58 -11.29 -27.08
N THR A 2 -23.79 -11.49 -26.03
CA THR A 2 -23.91 -10.75 -24.77
C THR A 2 -23.43 -9.31 -25.00
N THR A 3 -24.17 -8.33 -24.51
CA THR A 3 -23.76 -6.91 -24.59
C THR A 3 -22.56 -6.69 -23.67
N ASP A 4 -21.57 -5.93 -24.13
CA ASP A 4 -20.47 -5.46 -23.28
C ASP A 4 -21.00 -4.43 -22.27
N ASP A 5 -21.02 -4.82 -21.00
CA ASP A 5 -21.62 -4.07 -19.89
C ASP A 5 -20.58 -3.47 -18.94
N ARG A 6 -19.28 -3.50 -19.29
CA ARG A 6 -18.18 -3.04 -18.41
C ARG A 6 -18.40 -1.64 -17.85
N ARG A 7 -18.85 -0.70 -18.68
CA ARG A 7 -19.15 0.66 -18.22
C ARG A 7 -20.29 0.71 -17.20
N GLN A 8 -21.35 -0.08 -17.42
CA GLN A 8 -22.46 -0.16 -16.47
C GLN A 8 -21.98 -0.78 -15.15
N PHE A 9 -21.11 -1.78 -15.22
CA PHE A 9 -20.51 -2.40 -14.05
C PHE A 9 -19.65 -1.41 -13.25
N ASP A 10 -18.83 -0.59 -13.92
CA ASP A 10 -18.03 0.46 -13.25
C ASP A 10 -18.91 1.52 -12.56
N GLU A 11 -20.01 1.93 -13.21
CA GLU A 11 -21.00 2.84 -12.64
C GLU A 11 -21.72 2.20 -11.43
N ASP A 12 -22.02 0.90 -11.51
CA ASP A 12 -22.63 0.12 -10.44
C ASP A 12 -21.68 -0.03 -9.24
N GLN A 13 -20.39 -0.31 -9.46
CA GLN A 13 -19.38 -0.38 -8.41
C GLN A 13 -19.32 0.93 -7.61
N ARG A 14 -19.31 2.09 -8.28
CA ARG A 14 -19.32 3.40 -7.61
C ARG A 14 -20.60 3.62 -6.81
N ARG A 15 -21.74 3.21 -7.36
CA ARG A 15 -23.04 3.28 -6.67
C ARG A 15 -23.06 2.39 -5.43
N TYR A 16 -22.56 1.15 -5.53
CA TYR A 16 -22.47 0.22 -4.40
C TYR A 16 -21.54 0.76 -3.30
N ALA A 17 -20.35 1.24 -3.67
CA ALA A 17 -19.41 1.84 -2.72
C ALA A 17 -20.03 3.05 -2.00
N SER A 18 -20.76 3.91 -2.73
CA SER A 18 -21.44 5.07 -2.16
C SER A 18 -22.60 4.68 -1.24
N ALA A 19 -23.36 3.63 -1.59
CA ALA A 19 -24.44 3.12 -0.75
C ALA A 19 -23.91 2.51 0.55
N VAL A 20 -22.85 1.68 0.47
CA VAL A 20 -22.15 1.12 1.64
C VAL A 20 -21.59 2.25 2.51
N GLY A 21 -20.99 3.28 1.91
CA GLY A 21 -20.45 4.44 2.63
C GLY A 21 -21.50 5.38 3.22
N ALA A 22 -22.77 5.26 2.84
CA ALA A 22 -23.86 6.06 3.40
C ALA A 22 -24.66 5.32 4.49
N ASP A 23 -24.44 4.01 4.63
CA ASP A 23 -25.13 3.17 5.61
C ASP A 23 -24.42 3.22 6.96
N SER A 24 -24.95 4.03 7.88
CA SER A 24 -24.36 4.22 9.21
C SER A 24 -24.42 2.97 10.11
N GLU A 25 -25.41 2.10 9.90
CA GLU A 25 -25.53 0.86 10.69
C GLU A 25 -24.45 -0.14 10.23
N LEU A 26 -24.30 -0.30 8.92
CA LEU A 26 -23.24 -1.12 8.35
C LEU A 26 -21.83 -0.59 8.72
N GLN A 27 -21.64 0.73 8.77
CA GLN A 27 -20.38 1.32 9.24
C GLN A 27 -20.07 0.97 10.69
N ALA A 28 -21.08 1.00 11.57
CA ALA A 28 -20.92 0.62 12.97
C ALA A 28 -20.59 -0.88 13.10
N ASP A 29 -21.24 -1.73 12.32
CA ASP A 29 -20.96 -3.17 12.28
C ASP A 29 -19.54 -3.46 11.77
N ALA A 30 -19.12 -2.81 10.69
CA ALA A 30 -17.77 -2.94 10.14
C ALA A 30 -16.70 -2.52 11.16
N LEU A 31 -16.91 -1.40 11.86
CA LEU A 31 -16.02 -0.98 12.95
C LEU A 31 -15.99 -2.01 14.08
N SER A 32 -17.13 -2.57 14.47
CA SER A 32 -17.19 -3.60 15.50
C SER A 32 -16.39 -4.85 15.12
N VAL A 33 -16.44 -5.26 13.84
CA VAL A 33 -15.61 -6.36 13.33
C VAL A 33 -14.12 -6.01 13.43
N LEU A 34 -13.70 -4.83 13.00
CA LEU A 34 -12.31 -4.39 13.09
C LEU A 34 -11.80 -4.39 14.54
N GLU A 35 -12.56 -3.80 15.46
CA GLU A 35 -12.20 -3.74 16.89
C GLU A 35 -12.09 -5.12 17.54
N ARG A 36 -13.01 -6.03 17.22
CA ARG A 36 -13.02 -7.38 17.81
C ARG A 36 -11.93 -8.26 17.20
N SER A 37 -11.71 -8.13 15.89
CA SER A 37 -10.72 -8.91 15.16
C SER A 37 -9.29 -8.47 15.44
N ASP A 38 -9.06 -7.20 15.78
CA ASP A 38 -7.75 -6.68 16.24
C ASP A 38 -7.24 -7.43 17.49
N ARG A 39 -8.14 -7.80 18.40
CA ARG A 39 -7.80 -8.64 19.59
C ARG A 39 -7.26 -10.02 19.21
N HIS A 40 -7.51 -10.45 17.99
CA HIS A 40 -7.02 -11.71 17.43
C HIS A 40 -5.92 -11.49 16.39
N GLY A 41 -5.44 -10.25 16.22
CA GLY A 41 -4.37 -9.89 15.31
C GLY A 41 -4.75 -10.08 13.83
N TRP A 42 -6.01 -9.85 13.45
CA TRP A 42 -6.49 -10.15 12.09
C TRP A 42 -5.67 -9.48 10.99
N SER A 43 -5.28 -8.21 11.14
CA SER A 43 -4.42 -7.49 10.20
C SER A 43 -3.01 -8.08 10.06
N TYR A 44 -2.55 -8.91 11.02
CA TYR A 44 -1.25 -9.58 10.98
C TYR A 44 -1.30 -10.94 10.29
N THR A 45 -2.47 -11.40 9.84
CA THR A 45 -2.64 -12.76 9.28
C THR A 45 -2.31 -12.83 7.78
N TRP A 46 -1.97 -11.72 7.16
CA TRP A 46 -1.80 -11.60 5.72
C TRP A 46 -0.34 -11.46 5.31
N SER A 47 -0.02 -12.00 4.14
CA SER A 47 1.28 -11.86 3.51
C SER A 47 1.12 -11.48 2.04
N TRP A 48 2.02 -10.65 1.53
CA TRP A 48 2.15 -10.34 0.12
C TRP A 48 3.48 -10.87 -0.41
N LEU A 49 3.42 -11.75 -1.40
CA LEU A 49 4.59 -12.34 -2.07
C LEU A 49 5.66 -12.90 -1.10
N GLY A 50 5.23 -13.44 0.04
CA GLY A 50 6.10 -14.08 1.02
C GLY A 50 6.53 -13.21 2.21
N LEU A 51 6.19 -11.92 2.24
CA LEU A 51 6.43 -11.05 3.41
C LEU A 51 5.11 -10.64 4.09
N PRO A 52 5.05 -10.54 5.43
CA PRO A 52 3.85 -10.08 6.13
C PRO A 52 3.46 -8.65 5.74
N VAL A 53 2.18 -8.45 5.45
CA VAL A 53 1.57 -7.14 5.19
C VAL A 53 0.56 -6.85 6.32
N ILE A 54 0.83 -5.82 7.12
CA ILE A 54 0.05 -5.52 8.33
C ILE A 54 -1.06 -4.52 7.97
N GLN A 55 -2.04 -5.00 7.22
CA GLN A 55 -3.17 -4.24 6.69
C GLN A 55 -4.39 -5.16 6.59
N VAL A 56 -5.61 -4.62 6.53
CA VAL A 56 -6.80 -5.44 6.26
C VAL A 56 -6.96 -5.70 4.75
N PRO A 57 -7.64 -6.79 4.33
CA PRO A 57 -7.77 -7.12 2.92
C PRO A 57 -8.37 -6.00 2.06
N GLU A 58 -9.32 -5.25 2.61
CA GLU A 58 -9.97 -4.12 1.95
C GLU A 58 -8.95 -3.01 1.63
N ASP A 59 -8.04 -2.71 2.55
CA ASP A 59 -6.97 -1.74 2.34
C ASP A 59 -5.99 -2.23 1.28
N ILE A 60 -5.59 -3.51 1.33
CA ILE A 60 -4.68 -4.11 0.35
C ILE A 60 -5.25 -3.99 -1.07
N VAL A 61 -6.53 -4.33 -1.25
CA VAL A 61 -7.20 -4.27 -2.56
C VAL A 61 -7.42 -2.82 -3.01
N THR A 62 -7.75 -1.92 -2.08
CA THR A 62 -7.94 -0.50 -2.41
C THR A 62 -6.62 0.16 -2.82
N MET A 63 -5.55 -0.09 -2.07
CA MET A 63 -4.22 0.42 -2.39
C MET A 63 -3.72 -0.13 -3.72
N GLN A 64 -4.00 -1.40 -4.02
CA GLN A 64 -3.69 -1.96 -5.33
C GLN A 64 -4.36 -1.18 -6.47
N GLN A 65 -5.65 -0.89 -6.34
CA GLN A 65 -6.40 -0.13 -7.34
C GLN A 65 -5.87 1.29 -7.49
N ILE A 66 -5.59 1.98 -6.38
CA ILE A 66 -5.05 3.35 -6.39
C ILE A 66 -3.70 3.38 -7.12
N VAL A 67 -2.77 2.50 -6.79
CA VAL A 67 -1.45 2.45 -7.45
C VAL A 67 -1.61 2.13 -8.94
N TRP A 68 -2.52 1.22 -9.31
CA TRP A 68 -2.77 0.86 -10.70
C TRP A 68 -3.38 2.01 -11.52
N GLU A 69 -4.35 2.71 -10.97
CA GLU A 69 -5.04 3.81 -11.64
C GLU A 69 -4.14 5.04 -11.76
N THR A 70 -3.45 5.41 -10.68
CA THR A 70 -2.65 6.64 -10.60
C THR A 70 -1.24 6.51 -11.18
N ARG A 71 -0.72 5.28 -11.27
CA ARG A 71 0.63 4.95 -11.79
C ARG A 71 1.71 5.91 -11.25
N PRO A 72 1.92 5.96 -9.92
CA PRO A 72 2.90 6.87 -9.34
C PRO A 72 4.32 6.50 -9.76
N GLU A 73 5.16 7.50 -9.94
CA GLU A 73 6.61 7.31 -10.17
C GLU A 73 7.32 6.97 -8.86
N VAL A 74 6.78 7.46 -7.74
CA VAL A 74 7.27 7.14 -6.40
C VAL A 74 6.09 6.95 -5.46
N VAL A 75 6.10 5.84 -4.72
CA VAL A 75 5.26 5.63 -3.52
C VAL A 75 6.13 5.81 -2.29
N ILE A 76 5.72 6.65 -1.35
CA ILE A 76 6.40 6.85 -0.08
C ILE A 76 5.56 6.18 1.00
N GLU A 77 6.16 5.29 1.78
CA GLU A 77 5.49 4.65 2.93
C GLU A 77 6.26 5.00 4.20
N THR A 78 5.57 5.60 5.18
CA THR A 78 6.13 5.83 6.52
C THR A 78 5.65 4.74 7.48
N GLY A 79 6.56 3.82 7.81
CA GLY A 79 6.30 2.59 8.54
C GLY A 79 6.57 1.38 7.64
N VAL A 80 7.77 0.80 7.75
CA VAL A 80 8.17 -0.39 6.99
C VAL A 80 7.70 -1.66 7.68
N ALA A 81 7.76 -1.70 9.02
CA ALA A 81 7.43 -2.87 9.83
C ALA A 81 8.08 -4.18 9.32
N ARG A 82 7.34 -5.01 8.59
CA ARG A 82 7.78 -6.30 8.03
C ARG A 82 8.06 -6.27 6.53
N GLY A 83 7.83 -5.14 5.85
CA GLY A 83 8.14 -4.92 4.44
C GLY A 83 7.10 -5.42 3.42
N GLY A 84 6.01 -6.06 3.84
CA GLY A 84 5.02 -6.61 2.90
C GLY A 84 4.26 -5.55 2.09
N SER A 85 3.93 -4.38 2.68
CA SER A 85 3.29 -3.28 1.94
C SER A 85 4.22 -2.67 0.89
N LEU A 86 5.52 -2.57 1.18
CA LEU A 86 6.50 -2.15 0.18
C LEU A 86 6.52 -3.08 -1.03
N LEU A 87 6.45 -4.39 -0.79
CA LEU A 87 6.38 -5.38 -1.86
C LEU A 87 5.05 -5.39 -2.60
N LEU A 88 3.94 -5.06 -1.93
CA LEU A 88 2.65 -4.82 -2.56
C LEU A 88 2.80 -3.75 -3.64
N TYR A 89 3.23 -2.54 -3.26
CA TYR A 89 3.38 -1.44 -4.21
C TYR A 89 4.44 -1.73 -5.27
N ALA A 90 5.60 -2.27 -4.86
CA ALA A 90 6.67 -2.61 -5.79
C ALA A 90 6.22 -3.62 -6.86
N SER A 91 5.38 -4.60 -6.50
CA SER A 91 4.90 -5.61 -7.46
C SER A 91 3.98 -5.01 -8.52
N ILE A 92 3.16 -4.03 -8.14
CA ILE A 92 2.25 -3.35 -9.06
C ILE A 92 3.04 -2.40 -9.97
N LEU A 93 3.98 -1.63 -9.39
CA LEU A 93 4.87 -0.76 -10.15
C LEU A 93 5.75 -1.53 -11.13
N ASP A 94 6.20 -2.73 -10.74
CA ASP A 94 6.95 -3.59 -11.65
C ASP A 94 6.11 -4.05 -12.85
N MET A 95 4.83 -4.38 -12.65
CA MET A 95 3.89 -4.67 -13.74
C MET A 95 3.58 -3.44 -14.61
N VAL A 96 3.53 -2.25 -14.02
CA VAL A 96 3.40 -0.99 -14.76
C VAL A 96 4.66 -0.72 -15.60
N GLY A 97 5.81 -1.22 -15.16
CA GLY A 97 7.10 -1.11 -15.84
C GLY A 97 7.95 0.07 -15.36
N GLU A 98 7.39 0.98 -14.55
CA GLU A 98 8.05 2.18 -14.03
C GLU A 98 7.73 2.40 -12.55
N GLY A 99 8.54 3.25 -11.91
CA GLY A 99 8.36 3.67 -10.53
C GLY A 99 9.13 2.88 -9.50
N LYS A 100 9.14 3.41 -8.27
CA LYS A 100 9.81 2.84 -7.09
C LYS A 100 9.02 3.12 -5.81
N VAL A 101 9.37 2.42 -4.73
CA VAL A 101 8.84 2.60 -3.38
C VAL A 101 9.97 3.08 -2.47
N ILE A 102 9.70 4.09 -1.66
CA ILE A 102 10.60 4.55 -0.60
C ILE A 102 9.96 4.21 0.74
N GLY A 103 10.53 3.23 1.45
CA GLY A 103 10.10 2.87 2.80
C GLY A 103 10.92 3.60 3.86
N ILE A 104 10.24 4.28 4.78
CA ILE A 104 10.85 5.06 5.87
C ILE A 104 10.42 4.47 7.20
N ASP A 105 11.34 4.12 8.08
CA ASP A 105 11.01 3.66 9.44
C ASP A 105 12.09 4.08 10.45
N ILE A 106 11.70 4.33 11.69
CA ILE A 106 12.62 4.67 12.77
C ILE A 106 13.54 3.50 13.16
N ASP A 107 13.11 2.26 12.92
CA ASP A 107 13.87 1.04 13.21
C ASP A 107 13.59 -0.02 12.13
N ILE A 108 14.44 -0.09 11.11
CA ILE A 108 14.38 -1.14 10.09
C ILE A 108 15.24 -2.31 10.55
N ARG A 109 14.67 -3.14 11.42
CA ARG A 109 15.32 -4.33 11.99
C ARG A 109 16.03 -5.17 10.91
N ALA A 110 17.25 -5.60 11.20
CA ALA A 110 18.15 -6.23 10.23
C ALA A 110 17.54 -7.39 9.44
N HIS A 111 16.75 -8.27 10.07
CA HIS A 111 16.12 -9.40 9.38
C HIS A 111 14.96 -8.96 8.45
N ASN A 112 14.26 -7.88 8.78
CA ASN A 112 13.22 -7.32 7.91
C ASN A 112 13.87 -6.63 6.70
N ARG A 113 14.95 -5.86 6.94
CA ARG A 113 15.77 -5.27 5.87
C ARG A 113 16.29 -6.35 4.90
N ASP A 114 16.92 -7.40 5.42
CA ASP A 114 17.45 -8.50 4.63
C ASP A 114 16.36 -9.21 3.81
N SER A 115 15.15 -9.37 4.38
CA SER A 115 14.01 -9.97 3.67
C SER A 115 13.56 -9.12 2.48
N VAL A 116 13.55 -7.79 2.63
CA VAL A 116 13.19 -6.86 1.54
C VAL A 116 14.30 -6.80 0.48
N GLU A 117 15.55 -6.63 0.90
CA GLU A 117 16.71 -6.45 0.01
C GLU A 117 17.05 -7.70 -0.81
N ARG A 118 16.68 -8.90 -0.32
CA ARG A 118 16.83 -10.16 -1.08
C ARG A 118 15.62 -10.52 -1.94
N HIS A 119 14.51 -9.81 -1.82
CA HIS A 119 13.32 -10.12 -2.59
C HIS A 119 13.54 -9.81 -4.08
N PRO A 120 12.96 -10.57 -5.03
CA PRO A 120 13.11 -10.27 -6.47
C PRO A 120 12.74 -8.83 -6.88
N LEU A 121 11.85 -8.20 -6.12
CA LEU A 121 11.39 -6.82 -6.32
C LEU A 121 12.24 -5.77 -5.59
N ALA A 122 13.34 -6.15 -4.93
CA ALA A 122 14.20 -5.21 -4.19
C ALA A 122 14.69 -4.05 -5.05
N HIS A 123 14.86 -4.27 -6.36
CA HIS A 123 15.26 -3.25 -7.32
C HIS A 123 14.26 -2.08 -7.46
N ARG A 124 13.02 -2.24 -6.97
CA ARG A 124 12.00 -1.19 -6.89
C ARG A 124 11.93 -0.50 -5.54
N VAL A 125 12.69 -0.93 -4.53
CA VAL A 125 12.54 -0.48 -3.14
C VAL A 125 13.80 0.24 -2.65
N SER A 126 13.64 1.47 -2.14
CA SER A 126 14.63 2.19 -1.34
C SER A 126 14.21 2.16 0.12
N LEU A 127 15.15 1.92 1.04
CA LEU A 127 14.90 1.86 2.49
C LEU A 127 15.69 2.95 3.20
N ILE A 128 14.99 3.85 3.88
CA ILE A 128 15.57 4.94 4.66
C ILE A 128 15.26 4.68 6.13
N GLU A 129 16.30 4.44 6.94
CA GLU A 129 16.13 4.31 8.39
C GLU A 129 16.26 5.70 9.04
N GLY A 130 15.21 6.11 9.75
CA GLY A 130 15.11 7.40 10.41
C GLY A 130 13.65 7.82 10.61
N SER A 131 13.46 8.90 11.37
CA SER A 131 12.13 9.46 11.58
C SER A 131 11.63 10.16 10.32
N SER A 132 10.40 9.88 9.88
CA SER A 132 9.78 10.52 8.71
C SER A 132 9.54 12.02 8.88
N ILE A 133 9.65 12.52 10.12
CA ILE A 133 9.58 13.96 10.45
C ILE A 133 10.96 14.59 10.67
N ASP A 134 12.05 13.82 10.57
CA ASP A 134 13.41 14.37 10.64
C ASP A 134 13.73 15.18 9.37
N PRO A 135 14.15 16.45 9.49
CA PRO A 135 14.51 17.28 8.34
C PRO A 135 15.55 16.63 7.40
N ASN A 136 16.48 15.83 7.92
CA ASN A 136 17.49 15.13 7.12
C ASN A 136 16.87 14.00 6.29
N VAL A 137 15.95 13.22 6.87
CA VAL A 137 15.20 12.18 6.14
C VAL A 137 14.33 12.81 5.07
N VAL A 138 13.63 13.90 5.40
CA VAL A 138 12.82 14.66 4.43
C VAL A 138 13.71 15.21 3.29
N ALA A 139 14.92 15.68 3.60
CA ALA A 139 15.87 16.13 2.58
C ALA A 139 16.29 14.97 1.64
N GLN A 140 16.64 13.81 2.20
CA GLN A 140 17.00 12.62 1.41
C GLN A 140 15.84 12.17 0.51
N VAL A 141 14.61 12.15 1.01
CA VAL A 141 13.42 11.84 0.21
C VAL A 141 13.25 12.87 -0.91
N ARG A 142 13.40 14.17 -0.63
CA ARG A 142 13.30 15.22 -1.67
C ARG A 142 14.35 15.05 -2.78
N GLU A 143 15.56 14.64 -2.44
CA GLU A 143 16.59 14.31 -3.43
C GLU A 143 16.17 13.13 -4.30
N GLU A 144 15.63 12.07 -3.70
CA GLU A 144 15.11 10.91 -4.41
C GLU A 144 13.89 11.18 -5.30
N LEU A 145 13.15 12.26 -5.01
CA LEU A 145 11.99 12.73 -5.79
C LEU A 145 12.37 13.70 -6.92
N ALA A 146 13.64 14.07 -7.08
CA ALA A 146 14.05 15.06 -8.07
C ALA A 146 13.59 14.67 -9.48
N GLY A 147 12.77 15.53 -10.11
CA GLY A 147 12.22 15.32 -11.45
C GLY A 147 10.97 14.43 -11.53
N CYS A 148 10.54 13.81 -10.41
CA CYS A 148 9.29 13.06 -10.35
C CYS A 148 8.08 14.00 -10.35
N LYS A 149 6.99 13.60 -11.00
CA LYS A 149 5.75 14.38 -11.12
C LYS A 149 4.57 13.73 -10.41
N ARG A 150 4.52 12.40 -10.41
CA ARG A 150 3.45 11.60 -9.79
C ARG A 150 3.99 10.95 -8.53
N VAL A 151 3.67 11.53 -7.38
CA VAL A 151 4.09 11.01 -6.08
C VAL A 151 2.86 10.64 -5.28
N MET A 152 2.87 9.43 -4.74
CA MET A 152 1.91 8.96 -3.75
C MET A 152 2.61 8.90 -2.39
N VAL A 153 1.96 9.42 -1.36
CA VAL A 153 2.45 9.51 0.02
C VAL A 153 1.38 8.94 0.95
#